data_AF-A0A7U9KYR4-F1
#
_entry.id   AF-A0A7U9KYR4-F1
#
_cell.length_a   1.000
_cell.length_b   1.000
_cell.length_c   1.000
_cell.angle_alpha   90.00
_cell.angle_beta   90.00
_cell.angle_gamma   90.00
#
_symmetry.space_group_name_H-M   'P 1'
#
loop_
_entity.id
_entity.type
_entity.pdbx_description
1 polymer ?
#
loop_
_entity_poly.entity_id
_entity_poly.type
_entity_poly.pdbx_seq_one_letter_code
_entity_poly.pdbx_strand_id
1 'polypeptide(L)'
;MSASLEAARALLAEHPVVDGHNDLPWALREQVRYDLDRRDIAADQTGHLHTDIPRLRAGGVGAQFWSVYVRTDYTGDQAVSATLEQIDVVRRLAARYPGDLRLAYTADDMEAARADGRIASLMGAEGGHSINNSLATLRALYELGVRYMTLTHNDNIDWADSATDEPRAHGLTAFGREVVREMNRLGMLVDLSHVSADTMRDALDTSVAPVVFSHSSARAVCDHPRNIPDDVLERLPANGGVAMATFVPKFILPEAVDWTLRADENMRVHGFHHLDTTAEGMAVHRAFEAGNPRPLATAATVADHLDHMREVAGVDHIGIGGDFDGTAFTPADLADVSGYPNLVAELLDRKWSTADLAKLTWQNAVRTLRGAEDVARAVQDGRGPSVATIDQLDGLDG
;
A
#
# COMPACT_ATOMS: atom_id res chain seq x y z
N MET A 1 7.18 -7.30 -29.87
CA MET A 1 7.58 -6.63 -28.62
C MET A 1 8.13 -5.27 -29.01
N SER A 2 7.71 -4.18 -28.37
CA SER A 2 8.24 -2.84 -28.70
C SER A 2 9.65 -2.67 -28.14
N ALA A 3 10.46 -1.78 -28.74
CA ALA A 3 11.80 -1.46 -28.24
C ALA A 3 11.78 -0.95 -26.79
N SER A 4 10.75 -0.17 -26.42
CA SER A 4 10.57 0.37 -25.07
C SER A 4 10.26 -0.72 -24.04
N LEU A 5 9.51 -1.77 -24.42
CA LEU A 5 9.24 -2.91 -23.54
C LEU A 5 10.48 -3.79 -23.31
N GLU A 6 11.34 -3.94 -24.32
CA GLU A 6 12.64 -4.59 -24.17
C GLU A 6 13.56 -3.80 -23.23
N ALA A 7 13.64 -2.48 -23.42
CA ALA A 7 14.41 -1.59 -22.56
C ALA A 7 13.89 -1.57 -21.12
N ALA A 8 12.57 -1.57 -20.93
CA ALA A 8 11.92 -1.65 -19.62
C ALA A 8 12.32 -2.92 -18.86
N ARG A 9 12.30 -4.08 -19.53
CA ARG A 9 12.73 -5.35 -18.91
C ARG A 9 14.20 -5.37 -18.56
N ALA A 10 15.06 -4.80 -19.41
CA ALA A 10 16.48 -4.67 -19.13
C ALA A 10 16.73 -3.77 -17.90
N LEU A 11 16.01 -2.65 -17.79
CA LEU A 11 16.07 -1.77 -16.63
C LEU A 11 15.62 -2.51 -15.36
N LEU A 12 14.49 -3.21 -15.41
CA LEU A 12 13.94 -3.93 -14.25
C LEU A 12 14.80 -5.13 -13.83
N ALA A 13 15.64 -5.68 -14.71
CA ALA A 13 16.61 -6.70 -14.33
C ALA A 13 17.74 -6.12 -13.45
N GLU A 14 18.08 -4.84 -13.59
CA GLU A 14 19.10 -4.15 -12.79
C GLU A 14 18.49 -3.46 -11.56
N HIS A 15 17.36 -2.79 -11.76
CA HIS A 15 16.61 -2.01 -10.79
C HIS A 15 15.15 -2.47 -10.75
N PRO A 16 14.88 -3.62 -10.12
CA PRO A 16 13.54 -4.20 -10.09
C PRO A 16 12.57 -3.33 -9.27
N VAL A 17 11.28 -3.62 -9.37
CA VAL A 17 10.23 -2.94 -8.61
C VAL A 17 10.29 -3.32 -7.14
N VAL A 18 10.25 -2.32 -6.26
CA VAL A 18 9.81 -2.39 -4.87
C VAL A 18 8.35 -1.99 -4.86
N ASP A 19 7.46 -2.98 -4.76
CA ASP A 19 6.02 -2.71 -4.70
C ASP A 19 5.58 -2.48 -3.25
N GLY A 20 4.87 -1.38 -3.02
CA GLY A 20 4.46 -0.90 -1.71
C GLY A 20 3.29 -1.64 -1.06
N HIS A 21 2.45 -2.34 -1.84
CA HIS A 21 1.22 -2.93 -1.32
C HIS A 21 0.67 -4.05 -2.22
N ASN A 22 0.63 -5.27 -1.67
CA ASN A 22 0.01 -6.44 -2.29
C ASN A 22 -0.68 -7.29 -1.22
N ASP A 23 -1.94 -7.61 -1.48
CA ASP A 23 -2.89 -8.24 -0.55
C ASP A 23 -2.99 -9.76 -0.69
N LEU A 24 -2.01 -10.40 -1.34
CA LEU A 24 -1.94 -11.86 -1.43
C LEU A 24 -2.24 -12.57 -0.10
N PRO A 25 -1.72 -12.14 1.08
CA PRO A 25 -2.11 -12.73 2.36
C PRO A 25 -3.62 -12.73 2.63
N TRP A 26 -4.31 -11.61 2.39
CA TRP A 26 -5.75 -11.51 2.57
C TRP A 26 -6.51 -12.36 1.53
N ALA A 27 -6.09 -12.36 0.27
CA ALA A 27 -6.68 -13.23 -0.74
C ALA A 27 -6.55 -14.73 -0.38
N LEU A 28 -5.40 -15.14 0.17
CA LEU A 28 -5.20 -16.51 0.67
C LEU A 28 -6.10 -16.83 1.88
N ARG A 29 -6.34 -15.85 2.77
CA ARG A 29 -7.28 -15.98 3.90
C ARG A 29 -8.68 -16.30 3.38
N GLU A 30 -9.20 -15.46 2.50
CA GLU A 30 -10.59 -15.52 2.06
C GLU A 30 -10.85 -16.70 1.13
N GLN A 31 -9.95 -16.98 0.19
CA GLN A 31 -10.18 -18.02 -0.81
C GLN A 31 -9.96 -19.44 -0.27
N VAL A 32 -8.94 -19.62 0.57
CA VAL A 32 -8.49 -20.96 0.98
C VAL A 32 -8.14 -21.09 2.46
N ARG A 33 -8.41 -20.08 3.29
CA ARG A 33 -8.08 -20.07 4.73
C ARG A 33 -6.64 -20.49 5.00
N TYR A 34 -5.73 -19.95 4.20
CA TYR A 34 -4.29 -20.22 4.27
C TYR A 34 -3.87 -21.68 4.01
N ASP A 35 -4.72 -22.49 3.37
CA ASP A 35 -4.30 -23.75 2.78
C ASP A 35 -3.46 -23.46 1.52
N LEU A 36 -2.15 -23.30 1.73
CA LEU A 36 -1.19 -22.90 0.69
C LEU A 36 -1.02 -23.96 -0.41
N ASP A 37 -1.39 -25.22 -0.16
CA ASP A 37 -1.35 -26.24 -1.22
C ASP A 37 -2.46 -26.01 -2.25
N ARG A 38 -3.57 -25.37 -1.87
CA ARG A 38 -4.67 -24.99 -2.78
C ARG A 38 -4.40 -23.71 -3.57
N ARG A 39 -3.35 -22.97 -3.20
CA ARG A 39 -2.87 -21.75 -3.85
C ARG A 39 -1.34 -21.73 -3.84
N ASP A 40 -0.75 -22.75 -4.46
CA ASP A 40 0.70 -22.85 -4.59
C ASP A 40 1.22 -21.78 -5.56
N ILE A 41 1.79 -20.71 -5.03
CA ILE A 41 2.29 -19.58 -5.83
C ILE A 41 3.57 -19.91 -6.62
N ALA A 42 4.14 -21.12 -6.51
CA ALA A 42 5.15 -21.57 -7.46
C ALA A 42 4.54 -22.04 -8.80
N ALA A 43 3.23 -22.31 -8.82
CA ALA A 43 2.45 -22.64 -10.00
C ALA A 43 1.69 -21.41 -10.52
N ASP A 44 1.16 -21.53 -11.74
CA ASP A 44 0.28 -20.52 -12.34
C ASP A 44 -1.04 -20.42 -11.55
N GLN A 45 -1.30 -19.22 -11.01
CA GLN A 45 -2.52 -18.89 -10.26
C GLN A 45 -3.45 -17.95 -11.05
N THR A 46 -3.26 -17.81 -12.35
CA THR A 46 -4.13 -17.00 -13.23
C THR A 46 -5.59 -17.41 -13.07
N GLY A 47 -6.48 -16.41 -12.93
CA GLY A 47 -7.91 -16.62 -12.70
C GLY A 47 -8.29 -16.87 -11.23
N HIS A 48 -7.31 -16.95 -10.33
CA HIS A 48 -7.53 -17.00 -8.87
C HIS A 48 -6.85 -15.84 -8.15
N LEU A 49 -5.64 -15.50 -8.55
CA LEU A 49 -4.81 -14.46 -7.94
C LEU A 49 -4.20 -13.57 -9.02
N HIS A 50 -3.94 -12.32 -8.68
CA HIS A 50 -3.03 -11.44 -9.42
C HIS A 50 -1.57 -11.87 -9.21
N THR A 51 -1.27 -12.60 -8.14
CA THR A 51 0.12 -12.89 -7.75
C THR A 51 0.46 -14.39 -7.80
N ASP A 52 1.57 -14.69 -8.49
CA ASP A 52 2.37 -15.90 -8.31
C ASP A 52 3.84 -15.61 -8.64
N ILE A 53 4.75 -16.50 -8.25
CA ILE A 53 6.20 -16.32 -8.40
C ILE A 53 6.58 -16.14 -9.87
N PRO A 54 6.13 -16.98 -10.84
CA PRO A 54 6.44 -16.76 -12.24
C PRO A 54 6.06 -15.37 -12.74
N ARG A 55 4.87 -14.85 -12.37
CA ARG A 55 4.44 -13.51 -12.77
C ARG A 55 5.19 -12.40 -12.05
N LEU A 56 5.52 -12.53 -10.77
CA LEU A 56 6.38 -11.57 -10.05
C LEU A 56 7.73 -11.41 -10.75
N ARG A 57 8.34 -12.53 -11.17
CA ARG A 57 9.59 -12.52 -11.93
C ARG A 57 9.42 -11.88 -13.31
N ALA A 58 8.36 -12.23 -14.03
CA ALA A 58 8.07 -11.66 -15.34
C ALA A 58 7.82 -10.14 -15.29
N GLY A 59 7.22 -9.66 -14.18
CA GLY A 59 7.00 -8.25 -13.91
C GLY A 59 8.24 -7.50 -13.40
N GLY A 60 9.33 -8.21 -13.09
CA GLY A 60 10.53 -7.58 -12.55
C GLY A 60 10.35 -7.06 -11.12
N VAL A 61 9.54 -7.73 -10.30
CA VAL A 61 9.40 -7.43 -8.86
C VAL A 61 10.61 -8.00 -8.11
N GLY A 62 11.31 -7.14 -7.38
CA GLY A 62 12.51 -7.48 -6.60
C GLY A 62 12.34 -7.26 -5.11
N ALA A 63 11.33 -6.49 -4.70
CA ALA A 63 10.87 -6.43 -3.32
C ALA A 63 9.36 -6.22 -3.29
N GLN A 64 8.71 -6.78 -2.28
CA GLN A 64 7.29 -6.64 -2.04
C GLN A 64 7.06 -6.36 -0.55
N PHE A 65 6.32 -5.30 -0.27
CA PHE A 65 5.63 -5.19 1.01
C PHE A 65 4.33 -5.98 0.93
N TRP A 66 4.30 -7.12 1.60
CA TRP A 66 3.10 -7.93 1.74
C TRP A 66 2.19 -7.28 2.78
N SER A 67 0.98 -6.92 2.35
CA SER A 67 -0.03 -6.38 3.25
C SER A 67 -0.42 -7.45 4.26
N VAL A 68 -0.39 -7.09 5.54
CA VAL A 68 -0.98 -7.90 6.62
C VAL A 68 -2.31 -7.30 7.06
N TYR A 69 -3.05 -6.76 6.09
CA TYR A 69 -4.40 -6.22 6.23
C TYR A 69 -5.35 -7.15 6.97
N VAL A 70 -6.22 -6.54 7.78
CA VAL A 70 -7.39 -7.16 8.36
C VAL A 70 -8.56 -6.18 8.33
N ARG A 71 -9.78 -6.69 8.24
CA ARG A 71 -10.99 -5.85 8.14
C ARG A 71 -11.12 -4.87 9.31
N THR A 72 -11.66 -3.69 9.01
CA THR A 72 -11.92 -2.61 9.96
C THR A 72 -13.04 -2.91 10.95
N ASP A 73 -13.95 -3.84 10.63
CA ASP A 73 -14.97 -4.32 11.58
C ASP A 73 -14.43 -5.34 12.59
N TYR A 74 -13.17 -5.77 12.47
CA TYR A 74 -12.49 -6.51 13.54
C TYR A 74 -12.03 -5.51 14.59
N THR A 75 -12.47 -5.71 15.83
CA THR A 75 -12.15 -4.81 16.96
C THR A 75 -11.43 -5.57 18.07
N GLY A 76 -10.70 -4.84 18.91
CA GLY A 76 -10.04 -5.44 20.06
C GLY A 76 -9.02 -6.51 19.68
N ASP A 77 -8.99 -7.59 20.48
CA ASP A 77 -8.09 -8.72 20.29
C ASP A 77 -8.34 -9.50 18.99
N GLN A 78 -9.52 -9.37 18.40
CA GLN A 78 -9.82 -10.03 17.12
C GLN A 78 -8.98 -9.44 15.98
N ALA A 79 -8.84 -8.10 15.92
CA ALA A 79 -7.99 -7.44 14.93
C ALA A 79 -6.54 -7.89 15.08
N VAL A 80 -6.01 -7.81 16.31
CA VAL A 80 -4.64 -8.20 16.62
C VAL A 80 -4.38 -9.67 16.25
N SER A 81 -5.28 -10.58 16.64
CA SER A 81 -5.13 -12.01 16.33
C SER A 81 -5.13 -12.28 14.83
N ALA A 82 -6.02 -11.63 14.08
CA ALA A 82 -6.05 -11.74 12.63
C ALA A 82 -4.78 -11.16 11.98
N THR A 83 -4.23 -10.05 12.49
CA THR A 83 -2.97 -9.48 11.99
C THR A 83 -1.81 -10.45 12.24
N LEU A 84 -1.79 -11.15 13.38
CA LEU A 84 -0.79 -12.20 13.65
C LEU A 84 -0.92 -13.38 12.68
N GLU A 85 -2.13 -13.80 12.32
CA GLU A 85 -2.36 -14.83 11.29
C GLU A 85 -1.87 -14.39 9.90
N GLN A 86 -2.06 -13.11 9.55
CA GLN A 86 -1.55 -12.54 8.31
C GLN A 86 -0.01 -12.49 8.28
N ILE A 87 0.63 -12.13 9.39
CA ILE A 87 2.09 -12.19 9.54
C ILE A 87 2.60 -13.64 9.41
N ASP A 88 1.90 -14.60 10.02
CA ASP A 88 2.25 -16.02 9.93
C ASP A 88 2.23 -16.52 8.47
N VAL A 89 1.21 -16.17 7.68
CA VAL A 89 1.15 -16.64 6.29
C VAL A 89 2.29 -16.06 5.44
N VAL A 90 2.68 -14.80 5.62
CA VAL A 90 3.84 -14.22 4.91
C VAL A 90 5.13 -14.98 5.27
N ARG A 91 5.33 -15.29 6.55
CA ARG A 91 6.48 -16.08 7.02
C ARG A 91 6.47 -17.50 6.45
N ARG A 92 5.30 -18.15 6.38
CA ARG A 92 5.12 -19.48 5.78
C ARG A 92 5.40 -19.47 4.27
N LEU A 93 4.98 -18.44 3.55
CA LEU A 93 5.31 -18.27 2.13
C LEU A 93 6.83 -18.18 1.94
N ALA A 94 7.51 -17.31 2.68
CA ALA A 94 8.96 -17.17 2.58
C ALA A 94 9.71 -18.48 2.95
N ALA A 95 9.23 -19.21 3.96
CA ALA A 95 9.80 -20.50 4.36
C ALA A 95 9.54 -21.62 3.32
N ARG A 96 8.40 -21.56 2.63
CA ARG A 96 8.02 -22.54 1.60
C ARG A 96 8.77 -22.34 0.29
N TYR A 97 9.10 -21.09 -0.06
CA TYR A 97 9.77 -20.72 -1.31
C TYR A 97 11.11 -20.01 -1.07
N PRO A 98 12.08 -20.61 -0.34
CA PRO A 98 13.30 -19.93 0.10
C PRO A 98 14.28 -19.59 -1.05
N GLY A 99 14.11 -20.25 -2.21
CA GLY A 99 14.85 -19.95 -3.44
C GLY A 99 14.34 -18.70 -4.15
N ASP A 100 13.12 -18.27 -3.87
CA ASP A 100 12.48 -17.14 -4.54
C ASP A 100 12.24 -15.96 -3.62
N LEU A 101 11.85 -16.22 -2.37
CA LEU A 101 11.47 -15.21 -1.39
C LEU A 101 12.51 -15.17 -0.26
N ARG A 102 12.84 -13.97 0.19
CA ARG A 102 13.71 -13.74 1.36
C ARG A 102 13.04 -12.71 2.26
N LEU A 103 12.71 -13.07 3.51
CA LEU A 103 12.25 -12.08 4.48
C LEU A 103 13.29 -10.95 4.62
N ALA A 104 12.84 -9.72 4.53
CA ALA A 104 13.66 -8.54 4.64
C ALA A 104 13.10 -7.61 5.72
N TYR A 105 14.00 -7.12 6.57
CA TYR A 105 13.66 -6.29 7.72
C TYR A 105 14.38 -4.95 7.70
N THR A 106 15.30 -4.77 6.76
CA THR A 106 16.12 -3.58 6.63
C THR A 106 16.34 -3.23 5.15
N ALA A 107 16.74 -2.00 4.89
CA ALA A 107 17.19 -1.57 3.57
C ALA A 107 18.36 -2.43 3.06
N ASP A 108 19.25 -2.88 3.95
CA ASP A 108 20.37 -3.75 3.59
C ASP A 108 19.90 -5.18 3.25
N ASP A 109 18.86 -5.69 3.90
CA ASP A 109 18.24 -6.96 3.51
C ASP A 109 17.62 -6.90 2.11
N MET A 110 17.03 -5.77 1.72
CA MET A 110 16.52 -5.57 0.36
C MET A 110 17.64 -5.66 -0.67
N GLU A 111 18.75 -4.96 -0.44
CA GLU A 111 19.92 -5.03 -1.33
C GLU A 111 20.54 -6.42 -1.37
N ALA A 112 20.61 -7.11 -0.24
CA ALA A 112 21.11 -8.48 -0.17
C ALA A 112 20.18 -9.47 -0.90
N ALA A 113 18.86 -9.31 -0.81
CA ALA A 113 17.90 -10.11 -1.57
C ALA A 113 18.08 -9.90 -3.08
N ARG A 114 18.20 -8.62 -3.51
CA ARG A 114 18.45 -8.28 -4.92
C ARG A 114 19.74 -8.90 -5.44
N ALA A 115 20.84 -8.82 -4.67
CA ALA A 115 22.12 -9.41 -5.03
C ALA A 115 22.05 -10.94 -5.16
N ASP A 116 21.22 -11.61 -4.34
CA ASP A 116 20.97 -13.05 -4.39
C ASP A 116 19.96 -13.45 -5.49
N GLY A 117 19.37 -12.49 -6.22
CA GLY A 117 18.30 -12.76 -7.18
C GLY A 117 16.99 -13.24 -6.53
N ARG A 118 16.76 -12.91 -5.26
CA ARG A 118 15.52 -13.22 -4.52
C ARG A 118 14.66 -11.98 -4.35
N ILE A 119 13.36 -12.18 -4.22
CA ILE A 119 12.40 -11.12 -3.93
C ILE A 119 12.47 -10.83 -2.43
N ALA A 120 12.81 -9.60 -2.06
CA ALA A 120 12.76 -9.16 -0.66
C ALA A 120 11.30 -9.09 -0.21
N SER A 121 10.95 -9.86 0.81
CA SER A 121 9.60 -9.96 1.36
C SER A 121 9.52 -9.21 2.68
N LEU A 122 8.97 -8.00 2.63
CA LEU A 122 8.68 -7.15 3.80
C LEU A 122 7.20 -7.28 4.17
N MET A 123 6.80 -6.71 5.31
CA MET A 123 5.40 -6.70 5.75
C MET A 123 4.97 -5.28 6.10
N GLY A 124 3.73 -4.95 5.77
CA GLY A 124 3.09 -3.68 6.13
C GLY A 124 1.70 -3.91 6.70
N ALA A 125 1.42 -3.37 7.88
CA ALA A 125 0.10 -3.46 8.49
C ALA A 125 -0.81 -2.38 7.91
N GLU A 126 -2.03 -2.73 7.53
CA GLU A 126 -2.95 -1.79 6.89
C GLU A 126 -4.08 -1.40 7.84
N GLY A 127 -3.84 -0.34 8.60
CA GLY A 127 -4.78 0.26 9.53
C GLY A 127 -4.36 0.11 11.00
N GLY A 128 -4.45 1.22 11.73
CA GLY A 128 -4.10 1.34 13.14
C GLY A 128 -4.97 0.52 14.10
N HIS A 129 -6.13 0.01 13.66
CA HIS A 129 -6.91 -0.95 14.44
C HIS A 129 -6.13 -2.25 14.73
N SER A 130 -5.12 -2.57 13.91
CA SER A 130 -4.21 -3.71 14.11
C SER A 130 -3.41 -3.65 15.42
N ILE A 131 -3.25 -2.46 16.03
CA ILE A 131 -2.54 -2.30 17.31
C ILE A 131 -3.46 -2.21 18.52
N ASN A 132 -4.78 -2.16 18.31
CA ASN A 132 -5.79 -2.08 19.38
C ASN A 132 -5.43 -1.02 20.45
N ASN A 133 -5.14 0.21 20.01
CA ASN A 133 -4.74 1.35 20.86
C ASN A 133 -3.55 1.08 21.81
N SER A 134 -2.68 0.13 21.48
CA SER A 134 -1.56 -0.29 22.33
C SER A 134 -0.22 -0.05 21.64
N LEU A 135 0.57 0.87 22.20
CA LEU A 135 1.96 1.10 21.78
C LEU A 135 2.84 -0.14 21.99
N ALA A 136 2.51 -1.00 22.97
CA ALA A 136 3.21 -2.27 23.16
C ALA A 136 2.90 -3.27 22.04
N THR A 137 1.65 -3.31 21.55
CA THR A 137 1.26 -4.12 20.39
C THR A 137 1.96 -3.62 19.13
N LEU A 138 2.02 -2.29 18.92
CA LEU A 138 2.81 -1.69 17.83
C LEU A 138 4.27 -2.17 17.83
N ARG A 139 4.93 -2.14 19.00
CA ARG A 139 6.29 -2.67 19.16
C ARG A 139 6.38 -4.17 18.84
N ALA A 140 5.39 -4.96 19.28
CA ALA A 140 5.36 -6.39 19.00
C ALA A 140 5.23 -6.68 17.50
N LEU A 141 4.40 -5.92 16.77
CA LEU A 141 4.29 -6.05 15.31
C LEU A 141 5.63 -5.73 14.61
N TYR A 142 6.35 -4.71 15.09
CA TYR A 142 7.69 -4.38 14.59
C TYR A 142 8.68 -5.53 14.79
N GLU A 143 8.73 -6.11 15.99
CA GLU A 143 9.58 -7.28 16.32
C GLU A 143 9.24 -8.50 15.45
N LEU A 144 7.98 -8.69 15.09
CA LEU A 144 7.55 -9.77 14.21
C LEU A 144 7.95 -9.55 12.74
N GLY A 145 8.28 -8.32 12.37
CA GLY A 145 8.84 -7.95 11.07
C GLY A 145 8.05 -6.90 10.28
N VAL A 146 7.01 -6.29 10.86
CA VAL A 146 6.24 -5.23 10.20
C VAL A 146 7.10 -3.97 10.06
N ARG A 147 7.10 -3.34 8.89
CA ARG A 147 7.97 -2.19 8.55
C ARG A 147 7.24 -0.93 8.11
N TYR A 148 5.95 -1.01 7.81
CA TYR A 148 5.08 0.16 7.84
C TYR A 148 3.77 -0.17 8.54
N MET A 149 3.06 0.87 8.97
CA MET A 149 1.65 0.77 9.31
C MET A 149 0.87 1.92 8.69
N THR A 150 -0.15 1.61 7.91
CA THR A 150 -1.15 2.57 7.43
C THR A 150 -1.96 3.04 8.62
N LEU A 151 -2.06 4.35 8.86
CA LEU A 151 -2.64 4.83 10.14
C LEU A 151 -4.13 4.49 10.25
N THR A 152 -4.87 4.53 9.15
CA THR A 152 -6.25 4.04 9.04
C THR A 152 -6.37 3.07 7.86
N HIS A 153 -7.48 2.36 7.78
CA HIS A 153 -7.96 1.80 6.51
C HIS A 153 -9.18 2.64 6.09
N ASN A 154 -10.28 2.05 5.62
CA ASN A 154 -11.44 2.81 5.12
C ASN A 154 -12.27 3.53 6.19
N ASP A 155 -12.19 3.13 7.45
CA ASP A 155 -12.98 3.71 8.54
C ASP A 155 -12.08 4.48 9.51
N ASN A 156 -12.65 5.49 10.18
CA ASN A 156 -11.97 6.16 11.29
C ASN A 156 -11.67 5.17 12.42
N ILE A 157 -10.61 5.47 13.16
CA ILE A 157 -10.29 4.81 14.44
C ILE A 157 -10.19 5.87 15.54
N ASP A 158 -10.06 5.44 16.79
CA ASP A 158 -10.15 6.34 17.95
C ASP A 158 -9.16 7.52 17.94
N TRP A 159 -8.08 7.43 17.17
CA TRP A 159 -6.99 8.42 17.16
C TRP A 159 -6.60 8.96 15.78
N ALA A 160 -7.29 8.57 14.70
CA ALA A 160 -7.00 9.02 13.35
C ALA A 160 -8.21 8.97 12.41
N ASP A 161 -8.33 9.99 11.55
CA ASP A 161 -9.39 10.06 10.53
C ASP A 161 -8.97 9.42 9.19
N SER A 162 -9.87 8.64 8.61
CA SER A 162 -9.84 8.06 7.27
C SER A 162 -10.35 9.05 6.22
N ALA A 163 -9.88 8.94 4.97
CA ALA A 163 -10.37 9.75 3.86
C ALA A 163 -11.78 9.36 3.39
N THR A 164 -12.25 8.16 3.73
CA THR A 164 -13.53 7.60 3.27
C THR A 164 -14.58 7.52 4.38
N ASP A 165 -14.39 8.26 5.46
CA ASP A 165 -15.31 8.36 6.59
C ASP A 165 -15.52 9.85 6.96
N GLU A 166 -16.53 10.13 7.78
CA GLU A 166 -16.85 11.48 8.25
C GLU A 166 -15.84 11.96 9.32
N PRO A 167 -15.32 13.19 9.27
CA PRO A 167 -14.31 13.66 10.22
C PRO A 167 -14.72 13.52 11.70
N ARG A 168 -13.81 13.04 12.56
CA ARG A 168 -14.01 12.94 14.01
C ARG A 168 -12.86 13.54 14.81
N ALA A 169 -11.62 13.12 14.52
CA ALA A 169 -10.42 13.64 15.17
C ALA A 169 -9.93 14.96 14.55
N HIS A 170 -10.40 15.27 13.34
CA HIS A 170 -9.90 16.34 12.47
C HIS A 170 -8.40 16.18 12.19
N GLY A 171 -7.99 14.95 11.86
CA GLY A 171 -6.60 14.56 11.62
C GLY A 171 -6.11 13.50 12.59
N LEU A 172 -5.08 13.81 13.38
CA LEU A 172 -4.59 12.96 14.46
C LEU A 172 -4.95 13.54 15.83
N THR A 173 -5.30 12.67 16.77
CA THR A 173 -5.43 13.04 18.19
C THR A 173 -4.04 13.17 18.86
N ALA A 174 -3.99 13.45 20.16
CA ALA A 174 -2.72 13.48 20.88
C ALA A 174 -2.10 12.07 20.97
N PHE A 175 -2.91 11.03 21.16
CA PHE A 175 -2.47 9.65 21.07
C PHE A 175 -2.04 9.27 19.64
N GLY A 176 -2.75 9.71 18.60
CA GLY A 176 -2.35 9.46 17.21
C GLY A 176 -0.97 10.04 16.89
N ARG A 177 -0.67 11.24 17.39
CA ARG A 177 0.68 11.83 17.32
C ARG A 177 1.72 11.03 18.12
N GLU A 178 1.34 10.40 19.22
CA GLU A 178 2.23 9.51 20.00
C GLU A 178 2.52 8.20 19.28
N VAL A 179 1.53 7.64 18.57
CA VAL A 179 1.71 6.49 17.68
C VAL A 179 2.76 6.82 16.62
N VAL A 180 2.63 7.96 15.92
CA VAL A 180 3.64 8.42 14.94
C VAL A 180 5.04 8.55 15.56
N ARG A 181 5.14 9.14 16.76
CA ARG A 181 6.43 9.26 17.47
C ARG A 181 7.04 7.91 17.83
N GLU A 182 6.23 6.94 18.25
CA GLU A 182 6.73 5.60 18.56
C GLU A 182 7.11 4.82 17.29
N MET A 183 6.38 5.00 16.18
CA MET A 183 6.78 4.48 14.87
C MET A 183 8.14 5.02 14.42
N ASN A 184 8.36 6.34 14.55
CA ASN A 184 9.67 6.95 14.26
C ASN A 184 10.79 6.38 15.15
N ARG A 185 10.54 6.16 16.44
CA ARG A 185 11.54 5.56 17.35
C ARG A 185 11.84 4.10 16.97
N LEU A 186 10.85 3.36 16.50
CA LEU A 186 11.04 1.97 16.06
C LEU A 186 11.77 1.88 14.72
N GLY A 187 11.60 2.88 13.86
CA GLY A 187 11.96 2.76 12.44
C GLY A 187 10.87 2.04 11.64
N MET A 188 9.61 2.10 12.12
CA MET A 188 8.45 1.72 11.34
C MET A 188 8.02 2.93 10.51
N LEU A 189 7.89 2.75 9.20
CA LEU A 189 7.41 3.78 8.30
C LEU A 189 5.95 4.12 8.61
N VAL A 190 5.67 5.41 8.68
CA VAL A 190 4.31 5.94 8.77
C VAL A 190 3.70 5.91 7.37
N ASP A 191 2.69 5.08 7.16
CA ASP A 191 1.97 5.02 5.90
C ASP A 191 0.70 5.88 5.94
N LEU A 192 0.56 6.75 4.95
CA LEU A 192 -0.48 7.76 4.80
C LEU A 192 -1.43 7.45 3.64
N SER A 193 -1.35 6.27 3.03
CA SER A 193 -2.49 5.74 2.29
C SER A 193 -3.71 5.64 3.23
N HIS A 194 -4.92 5.64 2.65
CA HIS A 194 -6.24 5.66 3.31
C HIS A 194 -6.61 6.89 4.15
N VAL A 195 -5.66 7.54 4.82
CA VAL A 195 -5.97 8.57 5.82
C VAL A 195 -6.55 9.84 5.19
N SER A 196 -7.31 10.61 5.98
CA SER A 196 -7.83 11.92 5.56
C SER A 196 -6.69 12.90 5.26
N ALA A 197 -6.96 13.93 4.43
CA ALA A 197 -5.95 14.94 4.12
C ALA A 197 -5.44 15.69 5.37
N ASP A 198 -6.28 15.88 6.40
CA ASP A 198 -5.87 16.49 7.66
C ASP A 198 -4.95 15.54 8.44
N THR A 199 -5.23 14.24 8.43
CA THR A 199 -4.35 13.21 9.01
C THR A 199 -3.00 13.18 8.30
N MET A 200 -2.96 13.35 6.96
CA MET A 200 -1.71 13.45 6.20
C MET A 200 -0.85 14.63 6.70
N ARG A 201 -1.47 15.81 6.88
CA ARG A 201 -0.78 17.03 7.34
C ARG A 201 -0.27 16.89 8.77
N ASP A 202 -1.10 16.39 9.67
CA ASP A 202 -0.74 16.17 11.08
C ASP A 202 0.40 15.15 11.23
N ALA A 203 0.37 14.08 10.43
CA ALA A 203 1.45 13.09 10.43
C ALA A 203 2.75 13.67 9.90
N LEU A 204 2.71 14.49 8.83
CA LEU A 204 3.89 15.18 8.30
C LEU A 204 4.42 16.27 9.24
N ASP A 205 3.57 16.90 10.06
CA ASP A 205 3.99 17.84 11.10
C ASP A 205 4.67 17.13 12.28
N THR A 206 4.24 15.90 12.58
CA THR A 206 4.71 15.12 13.74
C THR A 206 5.93 14.26 13.41
N SER A 207 5.97 13.66 12.22
CA SER A 207 6.97 12.67 11.86
C SER A 207 8.34 13.30 11.67
N VAL A 208 9.34 12.74 12.37
CA VAL A 208 10.75 13.08 12.19
C VAL A 208 11.49 12.11 11.26
N ALA A 209 10.78 11.11 10.73
CA ALA A 209 11.27 10.19 9.72
C ALA A 209 10.54 10.37 8.37
N PRO A 210 11.15 9.92 7.26
CA PRO A 210 10.45 9.77 5.99
C PRO A 210 9.15 8.98 6.14
N VAL A 211 8.06 9.51 5.60
CA VAL A 211 6.75 8.82 5.50
C VAL A 211 6.62 8.10 4.17
N VAL A 212 5.61 7.24 4.05
CA VAL A 212 5.24 6.60 2.79
C VAL A 212 3.75 6.79 2.51
N PHE A 213 3.35 6.76 1.25
CA PHE A 213 2.01 6.36 0.85
C PHE A 213 2.17 5.05 0.11
N SER A 214 1.78 3.93 0.70
CA SER A 214 2.07 2.59 0.17
C SER A 214 1.34 2.30 -1.14
N HIS A 215 0.17 2.90 -1.34
CA HIS A 215 -0.65 2.80 -2.56
C HIS A 215 -1.66 3.97 -2.65
N SER A 216 -1.20 5.12 -3.15
CA SER A 216 -2.06 6.29 -3.42
C SER A 216 -1.55 7.10 -4.61
N SER A 217 -2.46 7.61 -5.42
CA SER A 217 -2.15 8.38 -6.63
C SER A 217 -2.47 9.88 -6.46
N ALA A 218 -2.22 10.72 -7.48
CA ALA A 218 -2.44 12.17 -7.40
C ALA A 218 -3.91 12.60 -7.46
N ARG A 219 -4.35 13.45 -6.51
CA ARG A 219 -5.74 13.94 -6.44
C ARG A 219 -6.03 15.01 -7.49
N ALA A 220 -5.05 15.82 -7.87
CA ALA A 220 -5.23 16.82 -8.93
C ALA A 220 -5.49 16.19 -10.31
N VAL A 221 -5.03 14.96 -10.55
CA VAL A 221 -5.28 14.20 -11.78
C VAL A 221 -6.64 13.51 -11.73
N CYS A 222 -7.00 12.92 -10.58
CA CYS A 222 -8.30 12.31 -10.36
C CYS A 222 -8.81 12.63 -8.95
N ASP A 223 -9.87 13.43 -8.85
CA ASP A 223 -10.39 13.90 -7.57
C ASP A 223 -11.15 12.78 -6.83
N HIS A 224 -10.40 12.07 -5.99
CA HIS A 224 -10.90 10.99 -5.17
C HIS A 224 -10.26 11.07 -3.78
N PRO A 225 -10.98 10.83 -2.67
CA PRO A 225 -10.46 10.93 -1.30
C PRO A 225 -9.24 10.03 -1.02
N ARG A 226 -9.11 8.90 -1.71
CA ARG A 226 -7.92 8.03 -1.57
C ARG A 226 -6.64 8.60 -2.21
N ASN A 227 -6.76 9.64 -3.03
CA ASN A 227 -5.61 10.27 -3.69
C ASN A 227 -5.04 11.43 -2.88
N ILE A 228 -3.76 11.73 -3.13
CA ILE A 228 -2.93 12.68 -2.39
C ILE A 228 -3.13 14.09 -2.95
N PRO A 229 -3.52 15.08 -2.14
CA PRO A 229 -3.54 16.49 -2.53
C PRO A 229 -2.14 17.04 -2.84
N ASP A 230 -2.05 18.03 -3.73
CA ASP A 230 -0.77 18.63 -4.11
C ASP A 230 -0.05 19.30 -2.92
N ASP A 231 -0.78 19.94 -2.01
CA ASP A 231 -0.19 20.56 -0.81
C ASP A 231 0.49 19.54 0.12
N VAL A 232 0.11 18.27 0.03
CA VAL A 232 0.76 17.16 0.75
C VAL A 232 1.94 16.62 -0.04
N LEU A 233 1.82 16.46 -1.36
CA LEU A 233 2.92 16.03 -2.24
C LEU A 233 4.12 17.01 -2.17
N GLU A 234 3.86 18.31 -2.13
CA GLU A 234 4.88 19.38 -2.00
C GLU A 234 5.71 19.27 -0.71
N ARG A 235 5.22 18.57 0.31
CA ARG A 235 5.92 18.40 1.60
C ARG A 235 6.88 17.20 1.61
N LEU A 236 6.76 16.27 0.66
CA LEU A 236 7.61 15.07 0.62
C LEU A 236 9.11 15.37 0.46
N PRO A 237 9.56 16.35 -0.33
CA PRO A 237 10.96 16.74 -0.38
C PRO A 237 11.58 17.10 0.96
N ALA A 238 10.85 17.86 1.79
CA ALA A 238 11.32 18.28 3.11
C ALA A 238 11.29 17.13 4.12
N ASN A 239 10.29 16.25 4.03
CA ASN A 239 10.17 15.08 4.91
C ASN A 239 11.13 13.93 4.51
N GLY A 240 11.47 13.81 3.23
CA GLY A 240 12.26 12.70 2.66
C GLY A 240 11.45 11.48 2.23
N GLY A 241 10.12 11.52 2.37
CA GLY A 241 9.19 10.43 2.10
C GLY A 241 8.95 10.11 0.63
N VAL A 242 8.12 9.09 0.36
CA VAL A 242 7.79 8.60 -0.99
C VAL A 242 6.28 8.33 -1.12
N ALA A 243 5.67 8.79 -2.20
CA ALA A 243 4.33 8.42 -2.60
C ALA A 243 4.34 7.33 -3.67
N MET A 244 3.78 6.15 -3.36
CA MET A 244 3.78 4.99 -4.24
C MET A 244 2.47 4.92 -5.01
N ALA A 245 2.52 5.19 -6.32
CA ALA A 245 1.34 5.31 -7.17
C ALA A 245 0.63 3.95 -7.30
N THR A 246 -0.70 3.96 -7.15
CA THR A 246 -1.53 2.75 -7.20
C THR A 246 -2.27 2.60 -8.52
N PHE A 247 -2.74 1.38 -8.80
CA PHE A 247 -3.36 1.01 -10.06
C PHE A 247 -4.88 0.90 -10.00
N VAL A 248 -5.49 1.10 -8.82
CA VAL A 248 -6.93 0.94 -8.61
C VAL A 248 -7.75 1.83 -9.57
N PRO A 249 -8.46 1.28 -10.57
CA PRO A 249 -9.08 2.07 -11.63
C PRO A 249 -10.07 3.12 -11.12
N LYS A 250 -10.86 2.77 -10.10
CA LYS A 250 -11.83 3.68 -9.47
C LYS A 250 -11.19 4.83 -8.66
N PHE A 251 -9.86 4.87 -8.53
CA PHE A 251 -9.13 5.99 -7.94
C PHE A 251 -8.38 6.80 -9.00
N ILE A 252 -8.00 6.21 -10.13
CA ILE A 252 -7.07 6.84 -11.09
C ILE A 252 -7.73 7.27 -12.41
N LEU A 253 -8.95 6.81 -12.69
CA LEU A 253 -9.65 7.17 -13.91
C LEU A 253 -10.94 7.92 -13.55
N PRO A 254 -11.08 9.22 -13.88
CA PRO A 254 -12.27 10.01 -13.55
C PRO A 254 -13.59 9.36 -14.00
N GLU A 255 -13.60 8.73 -15.17
CA GLU A 255 -14.76 8.00 -15.68
C GLU A 255 -15.10 6.78 -14.82
N ALA A 256 -14.10 6.08 -14.28
CA ALA A 256 -14.33 4.96 -13.37
C ALA A 256 -14.81 5.42 -11.98
N VAL A 257 -14.40 6.62 -11.53
CA VAL A 257 -14.97 7.26 -10.33
C VAL A 257 -16.46 7.52 -10.54
N ASP A 258 -16.85 8.23 -11.62
CA ASP A 258 -18.26 8.51 -11.95
C ASP A 258 -19.08 7.22 -12.07
N TRP A 259 -18.52 6.23 -12.78
CA TRP A 259 -19.17 4.93 -12.96
C TRP A 259 -19.42 4.24 -11.62
N THR A 260 -18.45 4.28 -10.70
CA THR A 260 -18.56 3.65 -9.37
C THR A 260 -19.64 4.34 -8.54
N LEU A 261 -19.67 5.68 -8.52
CA LEU A 261 -20.71 6.43 -7.81
C LEU A 261 -22.12 6.10 -8.32
N ARG A 262 -22.28 5.95 -9.63
CA ARG A 262 -23.55 5.54 -10.25
C ARG A 262 -23.92 4.09 -9.94
N ALA A 263 -22.93 3.19 -9.89
CA ALA A 263 -23.14 1.80 -9.50
C ALA A 263 -23.59 1.68 -8.03
N ASP A 264 -22.96 2.45 -7.14
CA ASP A 264 -23.30 2.51 -5.72
C ASP A 264 -24.71 3.06 -5.51
N GLU A 265 -25.07 4.13 -6.23
CA GLU A 265 -26.43 4.67 -6.20
C GLU A 265 -27.45 3.66 -6.74
N ASN A 266 -27.12 2.96 -7.82
CA ASN A 266 -27.96 1.88 -8.32
C ASN A 266 -28.18 0.79 -7.27
N MET A 267 -27.14 0.37 -6.53
CA MET A 267 -27.29 -0.59 -5.42
C MET A 267 -28.25 -0.06 -4.34
N ARG A 268 -28.08 1.20 -3.91
CA ARG A 268 -28.94 1.83 -2.89
C ARG A 268 -30.40 1.93 -3.33
N VAL A 269 -30.66 2.33 -4.57
CA VAL A 269 -32.02 2.42 -5.15
C VAL A 269 -32.72 1.05 -5.17
N HIS A 270 -31.96 -0.04 -5.28
CA HIS A 270 -32.47 -1.41 -5.21
C HIS A 270 -32.51 -2.00 -3.78
N GLY A 271 -32.25 -1.18 -2.76
CA GLY A 271 -32.34 -1.57 -1.35
C GLY A 271 -31.12 -2.30 -0.79
N PHE A 272 -29.99 -2.30 -1.50
CA PHE A 272 -28.74 -2.92 -1.05
C PHE A 272 -27.75 -1.88 -0.53
N HIS A 273 -26.94 -2.30 0.45
CA HIS A 273 -25.72 -1.56 0.74
C HIS A 273 -24.79 -1.62 -0.49
N HIS A 274 -24.09 -0.55 -0.81
CA HIS A 274 -23.21 -0.51 -2.00
C HIS A 274 -22.05 -1.54 -1.94
N LEU A 275 -21.70 -2.02 -0.75
CA LEU A 275 -20.72 -3.10 -0.52
C LEU A 275 -21.38 -4.50 -0.38
N ASP A 276 -22.65 -4.66 -0.71
CA ASP A 276 -23.34 -5.94 -0.61
C ASP A 276 -22.82 -6.95 -1.65
N THR A 277 -22.41 -8.12 -1.19
CA THR A 277 -21.85 -9.22 -2.01
C THR A 277 -22.74 -10.46 -2.08
N THR A 278 -23.99 -10.36 -1.62
CA THR A 278 -24.99 -11.45 -1.76
C THR A 278 -25.26 -11.77 -3.22
N ALA A 279 -25.82 -12.95 -3.49
CA ALA A 279 -26.13 -13.35 -4.86
C ALA A 279 -27.10 -12.37 -5.54
N GLU A 280 -28.06 -11.84 -4.77
CA GLU A 280 -29.06 -10.85 -5.17
C GLU A 280 -28.44 -9.48 -5.43
N GLY A 281 -27.63 -8.96 -4.48
CA GLY A 281 -26.91 -7.69 -4.67
C GLY A 281 -25.98 -7.74 -5.88
N MET A 282 -25.24 -8.83 -6.03
CA MET A 282 -24.37 -9.04 -7.20
C MET A 282 -25.16 -9.18 -8.51
N ALA A 283 -26.40 -9.67 -8.50
CA ALA A 283 -27.25 -9.70 -9.68
C ALA A 283 -27.67 -8.28 -10.11
N VAL A 284 -28.00 -7.42 -9.16
CA VAL A 284 -28.27 -5.99 -9.41
C VAL A 284 -27.03 -5.30 -9.99
N HIS A 285 -25.86 -5.52 -9.41
CA HIS A 285 -24.61 -4.94 -9.92
C HIS A 285 -24.29 -5.40 -11.34
N ARG A 286 -24.40 -6.70 -11.63
CA ARG A 286 -24.18 -7.25 -12.99
C ARG A 286 -25.16 -6.68 -14.01
N ALA A 287 -26.42 -6.47 -13.64
CA ALA A 287 -27.41 -5.85 -14.52
C ALA A 287 -27.06 -4.39 -14.84
N PHE A 288 -26.57 -3.64 -13.84
CA PHE A 288 -26.06 -2.29 -14.05
C PHE A 288 -24.87 -2.27 -15.02
N GLU A 289 -23.89 -3.15 -14.81
CA GLU A 289 -22.68 -3.24 -15.64
C GLU A 289 -22.98 -3.67 -17.09
N ALA A 290 -23.97 -4.55 -17.31
CA ALA A 290 -24.39 -4.92 -18.66
C ALA A 290 -24.97 -3.74 -19.47
N GLY A 291 -25.64 -2.80 -18.80
CA GLY A 291 -26.17 -1.59 -19.42
C GLY A 291 -25.20 -0.40 -19.41
N ASN A 292 -24.19 -0.45 -18.54
CA ASN A 292 -23.19 0.60 -18.34
C ASN A 292 -21.81 -0.07 -18.27
N PRO A 293 -21.17 -0.37 -19.42
CA PRO A 293 -19.87 -1.01 -19.42
C PRO A 293 -18.84 -0.20 -18.61
N ARG A 294 -18.02 -0.91 -17.82
CA ARG A 294 -17.01 -0.28 -16.97
C ARG A 294 -15.93 0.43 -17.83
N PRO A 295 -15.55 1.67 -17.48
CA PRO A 295 -14.42 2.36 -18.09
C PRO A 295 -13.10 1.61 -17.85
N LEU A 296 -12.21 1.61 -18.84
CA LEU A 296 -10.99 0.82 -18.83
C LEU A 296 -9.77 1.74 -18.65
N ALA A 297 -9.11 1.64 -17.49
CA ALA A 297 -7.82 2.28 -17.26
C ALA A 297 -6.69 1.49 -17.95
N THR A 298 -5.56 2.14 -18.19
CA THR A 298 -4.34 1.51 -18.74
C THR A 298 -3.09 2.00 -18.00
N ALA A 299 -1.91 1.51 -18.37
CA ALA A 299 -0.62 1.97 -17.88
C ALA A 299 -0.41 3.46 -18.17
N ALA A 300 -0.96 3.98 -19.28
CA ALA A 300 -0.96 5.41 -19.57
C ALA A 300 -1.73 6.22 -18.52
N THR A 301 -2.86 5.70 -18.02
CA THR A 301 -3.60 6.34 -16.91
C THR A 301 -2.73 6.46 -15.67
N VAL A 302 -2.02 5.40 -15.29
CA VAL A 302 -1.09 5.43 -14.15
C VAL A 302 0.09 6.38 -14.41
N ALA A 303 0.61 6.40 -15.64
CA ALA A 303 1.69 7.29 -16.04
C ALA A 303 1.28 8.78 -15.96
N ASP A 304 0.02 9.14 -16.23
CA ASP A 304 -0.49 10.50 -16.04
C ASP A 304 -0.40 10.95 -14.58
N HIS A 305 -0.72 10.05 -13.64
CA HIS A 305 -0.51 10.32 -12.21
C HIS A 305 0.97 10.45 -11.86
N LEU A 306 1.83 9.58 -12.38
CA LEU A 306 3.26 9.63 -12.09
C LEU A 306 3.95 10.88 -12.66
N ASP A 307 3.56 11.35 -13.84
CA ASP A 307 4.05 12.60 -14.41
C ASP A 307 3.71 13.79 -13.50
N HIS A 308 2.45 13.89 -13.05
CA HIS A 308 2.02 14.94 -12.13
C HIS A 308 2.72 14.83 -10.76
N MET A 309 2.77 13.63 -10.17
CA MET A 309 3.46 13.40 -8.89
C MET A 309 4.94 13.75 -8.98
N ARG A 310 5.60 13.45 -10.11
CA ARG A 310 6.98 13.86 -10.37
C ARG A 310 7.13 15.37 -10.44
N GLU A 311 6.20 16.08 -11.06
CA GLU A 311 6.22 17.55 -11.15
C GLU A 311 6.11 18.21 -9.77
N VAL A 312 5.20 17.71 -8.93
CA VAL A 312 4.89 18.32 -7.62
C VAL A 312 5.83 17.85 -6.51
N ALA A 313 5.99 16.53 -6.35
CA ALA A 313 6.81 15.94 -5.27
C ALA A 313 8.28 15.77 -5.67
N GLY A 314 8.61 15.72 -6.96
CA GLY A 314 9.95 15.40 -7.45
C GLY A 314 10.22 13.90 -7.60
N VAL A 315 11.12 13.55 -8.53
CA VAL A 315 11.42 12.15 -8.91
C VAL A 315 11.99 11.30 -7.76
N ASP A 316 12.59 11.94 -6.76
CA ASP A 316 13.12 11.26 -5.59
C ASP A 316 12.01 10.83 -4.61
N HIS A 317 10.76 11.26 -4.81
CA HIS A 317 9.67 11.11 -3.83
C HIS A 317 8.48 10.30 -4.35
N ILE A 318 8.72 9.45 -5.36
CA ILE A 318 7.70 8.61 -5.99
C ILE A 318 8.12 7.14 -6.05
N GLY A 319 7.14 6.25 -5.98
CA GLY A 319 7.29 4.78 -6.05
C GLY A 319 6.07 4.11 -6.69
N ILE A 320 5.93 2.79 -6.54
CA ILE A 320 4.83 1.99 -7.12
C ILE A 320 4.20 1.11 -6.04
N GLY A 321 2.86 1.11 -5.95
CA GLY A 321 2.10 0.26 -5.03
C GLY A 321 0.83 -0.26 -5.70
N GLY A 322 0.95 -1.37 -6.39
CA GLY A 322 -0.03 -1.83 -7.37
C GLY A 322 -1.40 -2.22 -6.82
N ASP A 323 -1.49 -2.54 -5.52
CA ASP A 323 -2.73 -3.02 -4.87
C ASP A 323 -3.23 -4.37 -5.43
N PHE A 324 -2.30 -5.18 -5.95
CA PHE A 324 -2.62 -6.50 -6.49
C PHE A 324 -3.16 -7.43 -5.39
N ASP A 325 -4.11 -8.30 -5.76
CA ASP A 325 -4.93 -9.12 -4.85
C ASP A 325 -5.79 -8.34 -3.83
N GLY A 326 -5.72 -7.00 -3.78
CA GLY A 326 -6.50 -6.11 -2.90
C GLY A 326 -7.68 -5.43 -3.60
N THR A 327 -7.54 -5.16 -4.90
CA THR A 327 -8.63 -4.68 -5.76
C THR A 327 -9.17 -5.76 -6.70
N ALA A 328 -10.49 -5.76 -6.95
CA ALA A 328 -11.12 -6.67 -7.90
C ALA A 328 -10.87 -6.29 -9.38
N PHE A 329 -10.47 -5.05 -9.65
CA PHE A 329 -10.27 -4.54 -11.00
C PHE A 329 -8.93 -3.83 -11.11
N THR A 330 -8.29 -3.99 -12.27
CA THR A 330 -6.98 -3.46 -12.59
C THR A 330 -7.01 -2.77 -13.97
N PRO A 331 -6.01 -1.94 -14.30
CA PRO A 331 -5.82 -1.44 -15.65
C PRO A 331 -5.57 -2.59 -16.63
N ALA A 332 -5.98 -2.44 -17.89
CA ALA A 332 -6.05 -3.53 -18.87
C ALA A 332 -4.69 -4.20 -19.16
N ASP A 333 -3.64 -3.40 -19.22
CA ASP A 333 -2.25 -3.77 -19.47
C ASP A 333 -1.42 -3.85 -18.18
N LEU A 334 -2.09 -3.72 -17.02
CA LEU A 334 -1.55 -3.99 -15.67
C LEU A 334 -2.45 -5.00 -14.95
N ALA A 335 -2.88 -6.04 -15.67
CA ALA A 335 -3.89 -6.98 -15.19
C ALA A 335 -3.46 -7.82 -13.99
N ASP A 336 -2.15 -7.99 -13.82
CA ASP A 336 -1.55 -8.74 -12.72
C ASP A 336 -0.10 -8.30 -12.48
N VAL A 337 0.60 -8.93 -11.53
CA VAL A 337 1.96 -8.55 -11.13
C VAL A 337 3.01 -8.72 -12.25
N SER A 338 2.67 -9.29 -13.40
CA SER A 338 3.56 -9.32 -14.57
C SER A 338 3.55 -8.02 -15.39
N GLY A 339 2.64 -7.09 -15.07
CA GLY A 339 2.34 -5.92 -15.88
C GLY A 339 3.32 -4.74 -15.77
N TYR A 340 4.12 -4.62 -14.71
CA TYR A 340 4.99 -3.45 -14.48
C TYR A 340 5.89 -3.04 -15.67
N PRO A 341 6.46 -3.96 -16.48
CA PRO A 341 7.24 -3.58 -17.66
C PRO A 341 6.45 -2.73 -18.67
N ASN A 342 5.12 -2.86 -18.73
CA ASN A 342 4.27 -2.04 -19.61
C ASN A 342 4.23 -0.59 -19.11
N LEU A 343 4.11 -0.37 -17.80
CA LEU A 343 4.19 0.97 -17.20
C LEU A 343 5.57 1.60 -17.40
N VAL A 344 6.64 0.84 -17.17
CA VAL A 344 8.00 1.33 -17.39
C VAL A 344 8.24 1.66 -18.88
N ALA A 345 7.70 0.87 -19.80
CA ALA A 345 7.77 1.15 -21.24
C ALA A 345 7.03 2.44 -21.62
N GLU A 346 5.83 2.66 -21.07
CA GLU A 346 5.07 3.90 -21.26
C GLU A 346 5.87 5.12 -20.76
N LEU A 347 6.47 5.04 -19.56
CA LEU A 347 7.28 6.14 -19.01
C LEU A 347 8.55 6.41 -19.83
N LEU A 348 9.19 5.37 -20.38
CA LEU A 348 10.30 5.52 -21.34
C LEU A 348 9.86 6.25 -22.62
N ASP A 349 8.67 5.92 -23.13
CA ASP A 349 8.09 6.59 -24.29
C ASP A 349 7.83 8.08 -24.01
N ARG A 350 7.42 8.39 -22.77
CA ARG A 350 7.30 9.75 -22.18
C ARG A 350 8.63 10.39 -21.77
N LYS A 351 9.77 9.80 -22.13
CA LYS A 351 11.13 10.33 -21.94
C LYS A 351 11.61 10.40 -20.48
N TRP A 352 11.08 9.56 -19.61
CA TRP A 352 11.72 9.31 -18.32
C TRP A 352 13.09 8.69 -18.54
N SER A 353 14.10 9.18 -17.82
CA SER A 353 15.45 8.62 -17.93
C SER A 353 15.53 7.28 -17.20
N THR A 354 16.50 6.44 -17.58
CA THR A 354 16.76 5.20 -16.85
C THR A 354 17.13 5.43 -15.39
N ALA A 355 17.78 6.57 -15.08
CA ALA A 355 18.08 6.98 -13.72
C ALA A 355 16.81 7.37 -12.93
N ASP A 356 15.87 8.08 -13.55
CA ASP A 356 14.57 8.41 -12.94
C ASP A 356 13.77 7.13 -12.63
N LEU A 357 13.77 6.18 -13.58
CA LEU A 357 13.06 4.92 -13.43
C LEU A 357 13.72 4.02 -12.37
N ALA A 358 15.05 4.02 -12.25
CA ALA A 358 15.73 3.32 -11.16
C ALA A 358 15.39 3.88 -9.78
N LYS A 359 15.13 5.20 -9.68
CA LYS A 359 14.62 5.83 -8.47
C LYS A 359 13.20 5.38 -8.16
N LEU A 360 12.31 5.47 -9.14
CA LEU A 360 10.90 5.05 -9.06
C LEU A 360 10.78 3.59 -8.62
N THR A 361 11.55 2.68 -9.24
CA THR A 361 11.38 1.23 -9.04
C THR A 361 12.11 0.74 -7.80
N TRP A 362 13.31 1.24 -7.48
CA TRP A 362 14.15 0.65 -6.44
C TRP A 362 14.67 1.66 -5.40
N GLN A 363 15.40 2.68 -5.86
CA GLN A 363 16.28 3.44 -4.98
C GLN A 363 15.51 4.29 -3.96
N ASN A 364 14.36 4.84 -4.34
CA ASN A 364 13.56 5.68 -3.45
C ASN A 364 13.03 4.88 -2.25
N ALA A 365 12.49 3.69 -2.48
CA ALA A 365 11.97 2.85 -1.40
C ALA A 365 13.07 2.38 -0.43
N VAL A 366 14.22 1.95 -0.97
CA VAL A 366 15.39 1.58 -0.15
C VAL A 366 15.90 2.76 0.67
N ARG A 367 16.00 3.95 0.06
CA ARG A 367 16.41 5.19 0.76
C ARG A 367 15.44 5.55 1.87
N THR A 368 14.13 5.49 1.62
CA THR A 368 13.09 5.82 2.60
C THR A 368 13.14 4.89 3.81
N LEU A 369 13.26 3.57 3.58
CA LEU A 369 13.43 2.61 4.67
C LEU A 369 14.71 2.86 5.47
N ARG A 370 15.85 3.09 4.78
CA ARG A 370 17.12 3.42 5.44
C ARG A 370 17.02 4.72 6.25
N GLY A 371 16.33 5.74 5.74
CA GLY A 371 16.10 6.99 6.45
C GLY A 371 15.30 6.79 7.75
N ALA A 372 14.30 5.89 7.75
CA ALA A 372 13.58 5.52 8.96
C ALA A 372 14.47 4.79 9.98
N GLU A 373 15.35 3.89 9.53
CA GLU A 373 16.32 3.21 10.38
C GLU A 373 17.33 4.19 11.01
N ASP A 374 17.81 5.16 10.23
CA ASP A 374 18.74 6.21 10.69
C ASP A 374 18.10 7.06 11.79
N VAL A 375 16.85 7.49 11.58
CA VAL A 375 16.08 8.24 12.57
C VAL A 375 15.80 7.40 13.81
N ALA A 376 15.45 6.13 13.66
CA ALA A 376 15.21 5.23 14.78
C ALA A 376 16.43 5.16 15.70
N ARG A 377 17.64 5.00 15.15
CA ARG A 377 18.89 4.99 15.94
C ARG A 377 19.06 6.30 16.72
N ALA A 378 18.88 7.45 16.06
CA ALA A 378 19.00 8.75 16.71
C ALA A 378 17.96 8.98 17.83
N VAL A 379 16.71 8.57 17.62
CA VAL A 379 15.64 8.76 18.61
C VAL A 379 15.79 7.79 19.80
N GLN A 380 16.22 6.54 19.55
CA GLN A 380 16.46 5.54 20.61
C GLN A 380 17.59 5.94 21.54
N ASP A 381 18.60 6.67 21.05
CA ASP A 381 19.67 7.24 21.89
C ASP A 381 19.15 8.33 22.83
N GLY A 382 18.09 9.05 22.42
CA GLY A 382 17.53 10.18 23.16
C GLY A 382 16.40 9.84 24.13
N ARG A 383 15.65 8.74 23.92
CA ARG A 383 14.54 8.34 24.80
C ARG A 383 14.20 6.85 24.72
N GLY A 384 13.66 6.33 25.83
CA GLY A 384 13.07 4.98 25.89
C GLY A 384 11.73 4.84 25.15
N PRO A 385 11.16 3.61 25.09
CA PRO A 385 9.84 3.36 24.55
C PRO A 385 8.77 4.13 25.30
N SER A 386 7.76 4.63 24.57
CA SER A 386 6.61 5.26 25.21
C SER A 386 5.75 4.21 25.94
N VAL A 387 5.25 4.61 27.10
CA VAL A 387 4.30 3.86 27.93
C VAL A 387 2.95 4.59 28.05
N ALA A 388 2.74 5.63 27.22
CA ALA A 388 1.50 6.38 27.21
C ALA A 388 0.33 5.50 26.75
N THR A 389 -0.86 5.79 27.28
CA THR A 389 -2.13 5.18 26.84
C THR A 389 -3.00 6.22 26.15
N ILE A 390 -3.98 5.75 25.37
CA ILE A 390 -4.95 6.64 24.74
C ILE A 390 -5.72 7.45 25.78
N ASP A 391 -6.18 6.81 26.87
CA ASP A 391 -6.87 7.48 27.98
C ASP A 391 -6.05 8.63 28.61
N GLN A 392 -4.71 8.51 28.64
CA GLN A 392 -3.84 9.53 29.20
C GLN A 392 -3.69 10.75 28.28
N LEU A 393 -3.74 10.55 26.97
CA LEU A 393 -3.43 11.59 25.99
C LEU A 393 -4.68 12.25 25.42
N ASP A 394 -5.73 11.47 25.17
CA ASP A 394 -6.98 11.96 24.56
C ASP A 394 -8.11 12.10 25.58
N GLY A 395 -7.95 11.51 26.77
CA GLY A 395 -8.98 11.48 27.81
C GLY A 395 -10.08 10.46 27.47
N LEU A 396 -10.68 9.89 28.51
CA LEU A 396 -12.02 9.34 28.38
C LEU A 396 -12.97 10.52 28.49
N ASP A 397 -13.68 10.87 27.42
CA ASP A 397 -15.03 11.39 27.64
C ASP A 397 -15.80 10.23 28.29
N GLY A 398 -15.89 10.29 29.63
CA GLY A 398 -16.60 9.30 30.45
C GLY A 398 -18.11 9.38 30.30
#